data_AF-A0A915Y3B6-F1
#
_entry.id   AF-A0A915Y3B6-F1
#
_cell.length_a   1.000
_cell.length_b   1.000
_cell.length_c   1.000
_cell.angle_alpha   90.00
_cell.angle_beta   90.00
_cell.angle_gamma   90.00
#
_symmetry.space_group_name_H-M   'P 1'
#
loop_
_entity.id
_entity.type
_entity.pdbx_description
1 polymer ?
#
loop_
_entity_poly.entity_id
_entity_poly.type
_entity_poly.pdbx_seq_one_letter_code
_entity_poly.pdbx_strand_id
1 'polypeptide(L)'
;MPNQQFIWPNVRGLNGANVDFSRTQAPASGTADLVYLTNLTEGWYAVTNQDMRVSFGMAWTLESFPYLWYWHDANGTAGYPWYGRGYVLALEPWSSYPSMGLAESVARNTHITLQPGERRYARLTATMATDLLRVGRVTLEGIMTPKESL
;
A
#
# COMPACT_ATOMS: atom_id res chain seq x y z
N MET A 1 -11.08 3.58 -13.86
CA MET A 1 -10.41 3.89 -15.15
C MET A 1 -8.92 4.03 -14.89
N PRO A 2 -8.01 3.73 -15.83
CA PRO A 2 -6.59 4.00 -15.65
C PRO A 2 -6.33 5.48 -15.36
N ASN A 3 -5.32 5.78 -14.54
CA ASN A 3 -4.84 7.14 -14.22
C ASN A 3 -5.83 8.07 -13.50
N GLN A 4 -6.81 7.51 -12.80
CA GLN A 4 -7.73 8.29 -11.95
C GLN A 4 -7.02 8.77 -10.67
N GLN A 5 -7.21 10.05 -10.33
CA GLN A 5 -6.81 10.61 -9.03
C GLN A 5 -8.04 10.70 -8.11
N PHE A 6 -7.86 10.43 -6.82
CA PHE A 6 -8.93 10.46 -5.82
C PHE A 6 -8.35 10.69 -4.42
N ILE A 7 -9.23 11.07 -3.48
CA ILE A 7 -8.86 11.22 -2.07
C ILE A 7 -9.06 9.88 -1.37
N TRP A 8 -8.00 9.37 -0.77
CA TRP A 8 -8.02 8.14 0.01
C TRP A 8 -9.08 8.20 1.14
N PRO A 9 -9.82 7.11 1.42
CA PRO A 9 -9.75 5.80 0.76
C PRO A 9 -10.79 5.59 -0.37
N ASN A 10 -11.60 6.60 -0.69
CA ASN A 10 -12.78 6.41 -1.53
C ASN A 10 -12.48 6.65 -3.02
N VAL A 11 -12.74 5.65 -3.86
CA VAL A 11 -12.68 5.75 -5.32
C VAL A 11 -14.04 5.46 -5.94
N ARG A 12 -14.28 5.95 -7.16
CA ARG A 12 -15.33 5.38 -8.02
C ARG A 12 -14.80 4.19 -8.82
N GLY A 13 -15.40 3.03 -8.61
CA GLY A 13 -15.15 1.81 -9.37
C GLY A 13 -15.64 1.90 -10.82
N LEU A 14 -15.30 0.90 -11.63
CA LEU A 14 -15.65 0.85 -13.07
C LEU A 14 -17.17 0.83 -13.31
N ASN A 15 -17.94 0.25 -12.39
CA ASN A 15 -19.40 0.23 -12.42
C ASN A 15 -20.05 1.50 -11.82
N GLY A 16 -19.24 2.52 -11.47
CA GLY A 16 -19.71 3.76 -10.84
C GLY A 16 -19.95 3.67 -9.33
N ALA A 17 -19.82 2.48 -8.72
CA ALA A 17 -19.97 2.31 -7.27
C ALA A 17 -18.82 2.98 -6.50
N ASN A 18 -19.09 3.44 -5.28
CA ASN A 18 -18.04 3.90 -4.38
C ASN A 18 -17.33 2.68 -3.76
N VAL A 19 -16.00 2.66 -3.85
CA VAL A 19 -15.14 1.61 -3.32
C VAL A 19 -14.24 2.22 -2.25
N ASP A 20 -14.23 1.62 -1.07
CA ASP A 20 -13.38 1.98 0.05
C ASP A 20 -12.12 1.10 0.05
N PHE A 21 -10.98 1.65 -0.40
CA PHE A 21 -9.69 0.94 -0.43
C PHE A 21 -9.06 0.73 0.94
N SER A 22 -9.64 1.26 2.03
CA SER A 22 -9.20 0.90 3.38
C SER A 22 -9.67 -0.51 3.80
N ARG A 23 -10.48 -1.17 2.95
CA ARG A 23 -10.98 -2.52 3.13
C ARG A 23 -10.55 -3.38 1.95
N THR A 24 -10.04 -4.57 2.23
CA THR A 24 -9.76 -5.56 1.19
C THR A 24 -11.06 -6.02 0.55
N GLN A 25 -11.09 -6.09 -0.78
CA GLN A 25 -12.24 -6.67 -1.47
C GLN A 25 -12.37 -8.17 -1.18
N ALA A 26 -13.60 -8.67 -1.23
CA ALA A 26 -13.87 -10.08 -0.97
C ALA A 26 -13.23 -10.97 -2.05
N PRO A 27 -12.91 -12.23 -1.74
CA PRO A 27 -12.58 -13.21 -2.76
C PRO A 27 -13.66 -13.27 -3.85
N ALA A 28 -13.26 -13.59 -5.09
CA ALA A 28 -14.11 -13.64 -6.27
C ALA A 28 -14.76 -12.29 -6.67
N SER A 29 -14.23 -11.16 -6.19
CA SER A 29 -14.68 -9.82 -6.63
C SER A 29 -14.35 -9.53 -8.10
N GLY A 30 -13.40 -10.26 -8.69
CA GLY A 30 -13.03 -10.10 -10.10
C GLY A 30 -12.30 -8.77 -10.37
N THR A 31 -11.64 -8.20 -9.37
CA THR A 31 -10.89 -6.93 -9.50
C THR A 31 -9.39 -7.16 -9.39
N ALA A 32 -8.64 -6.38 -10.14
CA ALA A 32 -7.19 -6.29 -10.04
C ALA A 32 -6.82 -4.81 -10.06
N ASP A 33 -6.37 -4.31 -8.92
CA ASP A 33 -6.19 -2.90 -8.66
C ASP A 33 -4.71 -2.59 -8.41
N LEU A 34 -4.20 -1.55 -9.07
CA LEU A 34 -2.90 -0.95 -8.80
C LEU A 34 -3.10 0.54 -8.53
N VAL A 35 -2.84 0.95 -7.30
CA VAL A 35 -3.04 2.31 -6.80
C VAL A 35 -1.73 2.81 -6.20
N TYR A 36 -1.43 4.07 -6.42
CA TYR A 36 -0.27 4.74 -5.82
C TYR A 36 -0.76 5.76 -4.80
N LEU A 37 -0.47 5.54 -3.52
CA LEU A 37 -0.70 6.54 -2.50
C LEU A 37 0.48 7.51 -2.51
N THR A 38 0.16 8.79 -2.70
CA THR A 38 1.12 9.90 -2.72
C THR A 38 0.81 10.88 -1.59
N ASN A 39 1.71 11.82 -1.34
CA ASN A 39 1.55 12.83 -0.27
C ASN A 39 1.33 12.20 1.12
N LEU A 40 2.02 11.09 1.39
CA LEU A 40 2.02 10.47 2.71
C LEU A 40 2.63 11.43 3.73
N THR A 41 2.01 11.53 4.90
CA THR A 41 2.52 12.34 6.02
C THR A 41 3.29 11.50 7.03
N GLU A 42 3.12 10.18 7.02
CA GLU A 42 3.84 9.23 7.86
C GLU A 42 4.17 7.96 7.06
N GLY A 43 5.30 7.33 7.40
CA GLY A 43 5.74 6.08 6.78
C GLY A 43 5.29 4.85 7.57
N TRP A 44 3.99 4.55 7.58
CA TRP A 44 3.50 3.30 8.16
C TRP A 44 2.17 2.85 7.57
N TYR A 45 1.88 1.55 7.66
CA TYR A 45 0.56 0.98 7.43
C TYR A 45 0.31 -0.21 8.37
N ALA A 46 -0.95 -0.61 8.49
CA ALA A 46 -1.33 -1.88 9.09
C ALA A 46 -2.49 -2.54 8.36
N VAL A 47 -2.48 -3.87 8.30
CA VAL A 47 -3.56 -4.70 7.78
C VAL A 47 -4.03 -5.59 8.92
N THR A 48 -5.33 -5.59 9.21
CA THR A 48 -5.91 -6.35 10.32
C THR A 48 -6.97 -7.30 9.80
N ASN A 49 -6.78 -8.60 10.05
CA ASN A 49 -7.86 -9.56 9.98
C ASN A 49 -8.63 -9.52 11.31
N GLN A 50 -9.82 -8.92 11.29
CA GLN A 50 -10.62 -8.70 12.50
C GLN A 50 -11.22 -9.99 13.06
N ASP A 51 -11.53 -10.97 12.21
CA ASP A 51 -12.08 -12.27 12.62
C ASP A 51 -11.03 -13.09 13.37
N MET A 52 -9.80 -13.11 12.85
CA MET A 52 -8.66 -13.79 13.47
C MET A 52 -8.01 -12.96 14.59
N ARG A 53 -8.35 -11.67 14.68
CA ARG A 53 -7.70 -10.69 15.56
C ARG A 53 -6.17 -10.68 15.40
N VAL A 54 -5.71 -10.72 14.15
CA VAL A 54 -4.29 -10.65 13.81
C VAL A 54 -4.05 -9.40 12.96
N SER A 55 -3.05 -8.62 13.36
CA SER A 55 -2.60 -7.43 12.64
C SER A 55 -1.16 -7.60 12.18
N PHE A 56 -0.91 -7.30 10.91
CA PHE A 56 0.42 -7.05 10.38
C PHE A 56 0.62 -5.53 10.26
N GLY A 57 1.78 -5.05 10.66
CA GLY A 57 2.15 -3.64 10.56
C GLY A 57 3.52 -3.47 9.92
N MET A 58 3.68 -2.39 9.17
CA MET A 58 4.96 -1.95 8.66
C MET A 58 5.16 -0.48 8.93
N ALA A 59 6.36 -0.10 9.40
CA ALA A 59 6.81 1.28 9.49
C ALA A 59 8.13 1.45 8.74
N TRP A 60 8.37 2.62 8.17
CA TRP A 60 9.58 2.94 7.42
C TRP A 60 9.95 4.42 7.54
N THR A 61 11.19 4.74 7.16
CA THR A 61 11.66 6.13 7.00
C THR A 61 11.02 6.74 5.75
N LEU A 62 10.05 7.64 5.95
CA LEU A 62 9.23 8.22 4.89
C LEU A 62 10.05 8.89 3.79
N GLU A 63 11.17 9.53 4.15
CA GLU A 63 12.06 10.23 3.23
C GLU A 63 12.71 9.28 2.20
N SER A 64 12.85 8.00 2.55
CA SER A 64 13.38 6.96 1.66
C SER A 64 12.32 6.46 0.68
N PHE A 65 11.08 6.36 1.14
CA PHE A 65 9.94 5.80 0.40
C PHE A 65 8.69 6.65 0.60
N PRO A 66 8.56 7.79 -0.13
CA PRO A 66 7.45 8.73 0.07
C PRO A 66 6.14 8.27 -0.59
N TYR A 67 6.13 7.10 -1.23
CA TYR A 67 4.97 6.52 -1.90
C TYR A 67 4.67 5.13 -1.33
N LEU A 68 3.40 4.75 -1.36
CA LEU A 68 2.97 3.38 -1.06
C LEU A 68 2.23 2.85 -2.29
N TRP A 69 2.74 1.77 -2.88
CA TRP A 69 2.03 1.04 -3.92
C TRP A 69 1.06 0.08 -3.24
N TYR A 70 -0.19 0.14 -3.67
CA TYR A 70 -1.26 -0.76 -3.28
C TYR A 70 -1.55 -1.63 -4.50
N TRP A 71 -1.25 -2.92 -4.40
CA TRP A 71 -1.63 -3.91 -5.40
C TRP A 71 -2.55 -4.94 -4.76
N HIS A 72 -3.74 -5.10 -5.32
CA HIS A 72 -4.70 -6.10 -4.84
C HIS A 72 -5.29 -6.85 -6.02
N ASP A 73 -5.02 -8.15 -6.09
CA ASP A 73 -5.69 -9.05 -7.01
C ASP A 73 -6.74 -9.85 -6.23
N ALA A 74 -8.00 -9.55 -6.46
CA ALA A 74 -9.17 -10.23 -5.90
C ALA A 74 -9.83 -11.12 -6.95
N ASN A 75 -9.07 -12.08 -7.46
CA ASN A 75 -9.43 -12.99 -8.53
C ASN A 75 -9.70 -12.28 -9.86
N GLY A 76 -9.08 -11.11 -10.08
CA GLY A 76 -9.32 -10.26 -11.25
C GLY A 76 -8.44 -10.59 -12.44
N THR A 77 -7.22 -11.09 -12.24
CA THR A 77 -6.32 -11.39 -13.36
C THR A 77 -6.57 -12.78 -13.92
N ALA A 78 -7.31 -12.85 -15.03
CA ALA A 78 -7.61 -14.09 -15.74
C ALA A 78 -6.42 -14.69 -16.49
N GLY A 79 -5.40 -13.89 -16.81
CA GLY A 79 -4.19 -14.33 -17.51
C GLY A 79 -3.10 -14.91 -16.61
N TYR A 80 -1.99 -15.33 -17.23
CA TYR A 80 -0.76 -15.66 -16.50
C TYR A 80 -0.31 -14.49 -15.60
N PRO A 81 0.24 -14.75 -14.39
CA PRO A 81 0.44 -16.06 -13.76
C PRO A 81 -0.74 -16.53 -12.90
N TRP A 82 -1.77 -15.70 -12.74
CA TRP A 82 -2.80 -15.88 -11.71
C TRP A 82 -3.96 -16.77 -12.16
N TYR A 83 -4.33 -16.76 -13.44
CA TYR A 83 -5.40 -17.56 -14.02
C TYR A 83 -6.72 -17.50 -13.22
N GLY A 84 -7.07 -16.32 -12.70
CA GLY A 84 -8.25 -16.09 -11.86
C GLY A 84 -8.16 -16.59 -10.42
N ARG A 85 -7.00 -17.12 -10.00
CA ARG A 85 -6.80 -17.72 -8.65
C ARG A 85 -6.08 -16.81 -7.66
N GLY A 86 -5.59 -15.65 -8.09
CA GLY A 86 -4.94 -14.68 -7.21
C GLY A 86 -5.93 -14.13 -6.20
N TYR A 87 -5.64 -14.28 -4.90
CA TYR A 87 -6.26 -13.49 -3.84
C TYR A 87 -5.15 -12.97 -2.94
N VAL A 88 -4.63 -11.80 -3.29
CA VAL A 88 -3.37 -11.29 -2.74
C VAL A 88 -3.38 -9.77 -2.66
N LEU A 89 -2.89 -9.27 -1.53
CA LEU A 89 -2.64 -7.85 -1.28
C LEU A 89 -1.13 -7.64 -1.08
N ALA A 90 -0.57 -6.67 -1.77
CA ALA A 90 0.75 -6.12 -1.49
C ALA A 90 0.63 -4.62 -1.21
N LEU A 91 1.25 -4.20 -0.12
CA LEU A 91 1.43 -2.81 0.28
C LEU A 91 2.93 -2.55 0.37
N GLU A 92 3.43 -1.78 -0.58
CA GLU A 92 4.87 -1.70 -0.86
C GLU A 92 5.35 -0.25 -0.72
N PRO A 93 6.22 0.05 0.26
CA PRO A 93 6.88 1.35 0.31
C PRO A 93 7.82 1.51 -0.90
N TRP A 94 7.63 2.57 -1.69
CA TRP A 94 8.39 2.83 -2.90
C TRP A 94 9.01 4.22 -2.91
N SER A 95 10.20 4.30 -3.51
CA SER A 95 10.92 5.56 -3.72
C SER A 95 10.38 6.37 -4.89
N SER A 96 9.55 5.76 -5.75
CA SER A 96 9.03 6.36 -6.97
C SER A 96 7.66 5.81 -7.37
N TYR A 97 7.01 6.49 -8.31
CA TYR A 97 5.78 6.08 -8.98
C TYR A 97 5.71 6.79 -10.35
N PRO A 98 4.97 6.27 -11.34
CA PRO A 98 4.21 5.01 -11.39
C PRO A 98 5.08 3.80 -11.81
N SER A 99 4.47 2.61 -11.92
CA SER A 99 5.10 1.35 -12.37
C SER A 99 5.45 1.32 -13.87
N MET A 100 6.12 2.35 -14.38
CA MET A 100 6.44 2.54 -15.80
C MET A 100 7.96 2.60 -16.08
N GLY A 101 8.78 2.29 -15.08
CA GLY A 101 10.24 2.22 -15.20
C GLY A 101 10.96 3.56 -14.99
N LEU A 102 12.29 3.51 -15.08
CA LEU A 102 13.16 4.64 -14.73
C LEU A 102 12.95 5.87 -15.63
N ALA A 103 12.80 5.67 -16.94
CA ALA A 103 12.62 6.79 -17.88
C ALA A 103 11.39 7.64 -17.52
N GLU A 104 10.26 7.00 -17.22
CA GLU A 104 9.05 7.69 -16.78
C GLU A 104 9.24 8.35 -15.40
N SER A 105 9.95 7.68 -14.48
CA SER A 105 10.28 8.23 -13.16
C SER A 105 11.14 9.50 -13.27
N VAL A 106 12.07 9.54 -14.23
CA VAL A 106 12.86 10.73 -14.55
C VAL A 106 11.97 11.82 -15.14
N ALA A 107 11.15 11.49 -16.14
CA ALA A 107 10.25 12.44 -16.79
C ALA A 107 9.24 13.08 -15.80
N ARG A 108 8.83 12.33 -14.78
CA ARG A 108 7.92 12.79 -13.71
C ARG A 108 8.62 13.41 -12.50
N ASN A 109 9.95 13.45 -12.51
CA ASN A 109 10.77 13.94 -11.40
C ASN A 109 10.50 13.23 -10.06
N THR A 110 10.24 11.93 -10.11
CA THR A 110 10.02 11.05 -8.95
C THR A 110 11.18 10.08 -8.72
N HIS A 111 12.25 10.19 -9.51
CA HIS A 111 13.47 9.40 -9.37
C HIS A 111 14.33 9.89 -8.19
N ILE A 112 15.16 9.00 -7.65
CA ILE A 112 16.23 9.37 -6.72
C ILE A 112 17.53 9.46 -7.49
N THR A 113 18.28 10.54 -7.28
CA THR A 113 19.66 10.69 -7.76
C THR A 113 20.61 10.60 -6.57
N LEU A 114 21.68 9.81 -6.72
CA LEU A 114 22.79 9.72 -5.77
C LEU A 114 24.03 10.36 -6.39
N GLN A 115 24.67 11.28 -5.68
CA GLN A 115 25.95 11.86 -6.08
C GLN A 115 27.10 10.86 -5.89
N PRO A 116 28.27 11.08 -6.52
CA PRO A 116 29.46 10.27 -6.27
C PRO A 116 29.80 10.20 -4.78
N GLY A 117 29.83 8.98 -4.23
CA GLY A 117 30.09 8.74 -2.81
C GLY A 117 28.91 9.00 -1.87
N GLU A 118 27.76 9.48 -2.37
CA GLU A 118 26.55 9.64 -1.56
C GLU A 118 26.04 8.27 -1.09
N ARG A 119 25.60 8.24 0.18
CA ARG A 119 24.95 7.08 0.78
C ARG A 119 23.59 7.51 1.30
N ARG A 120 22.58 6.69 1.03
CA ARG A 120 21.25 6.82 1.64
C ARG A 120 20.94 5.57 2.43
N TYR A 121 20.24 5.76 3.52
CA TYR A 121 19.82 4.71 4.42
C TYR A 121 18.31 4.71 4.50
N ALA A 122 17.74 3.53 4.66
CA ALA A 122 16.33 3.35 4.94
C ALA A 122 16.20 2.37 6.10
N ARG A 123 15.23 2.61 6.97
CA ARG A 123 14.82 1.64 7.98
C ARG A 123 13.41 1.18 7.63
N LEU A 124 13.20 -0.12 7.64
CA LEU A 124 11.87 -0.71 7.60
C LEU A 124 11.73 -1.62 8.81
N THR A 125 10.53 -1.72 9.34
CA THR A 125 10.22 -2.61 10.45
C THR A 125 8.85 -3.21 10.20
N ALA A 126 8.82 -4.54 10.12
CA ALA A 126 7.60 -5.32 10.07
C ALA A 126 7.34 -5.88 11.47
N THR A 127 6.09 -5.80 11.91
CA THR A 127 5.67 -6.28 13.23
C THR A 127 4.29 -6.93 13.13
N MET A 128 4.00 -7.84 14.06
CA MET A 128 2.70 -8.48 14.17
C MET A 128 2.18 -8.32 15.60
N ALA A 129 0.86 -8.15 15.71
CA ALA A 129 0.17 -8.14 17.00
C ALA A 129 -1.11 -8.97 16.90
N THR A 130 -1.55 -9.50 18.03
CA THR A 130 -2.86 -10.12 18.18
C THR A 130 -3.79 -9.23 19.01
N ASP A 131 -5.08 -9.54 19.00
CA ASP A 131 -6.09 -8.93 19.86
C ASP A 131 -6.35 -7.43 19.62
N LEU A 132 -5.91 -6.92 18.46
CA LEU A 132 -6.24 -5.59 17.97
C LEU A 132 -7.31 -5.69 16.88
N LEU A 133 -8.41 -4.94 17.03
CA LEU A 133 -9.44 -4.81 15.99
C LEU A 133 -9.11 -3.69 15.00
N ARG A 134 -8.35 -2.69 15.43
CA ARG A 134 -7.93 -1.56 14.61
C ARG A 134 -6.62 -0.98 15.14
N VAL A 135 -5.68 -0.77 14.24
CA VAL A 135 -4.37 -0.20 14.56
C VAL A 135 -4.40 1.32 14.35
N GLY A 136 -3.91 2.04 15.35
CA GLY A 136 -3.79 3.50 15.35
C GLY A 136 -2.39 3.98 14.97
N ARG A 137 -1.36 3.17 15.22
CA ARG A 137 0.04 3.49 14.89
C ARG A 137 0.88 2.23 14.77
N VAL A 138 1.89 2.29 13.90
CA VAL A 138 3.04 1.38 13.88
C VAL A 138 4.31 2.24 13.91
N THR A 139 5.25 1.94 14.81
CA THR A 139 6.52 2.69 14.92
C THR A 139 7.69 1.94 14.31
N LEU A 140 8.79 2.66 14.04
CA LEU A 140 10.05 2.05 13.59
C LEU A 140 10.67 1.10 14.64
N GLU A 141 10.26 1.21 15.90
CA GLU A 141 10.65 0.31 16.99
C GLU A 141 9.79 -0.97 17.00
N GLY A 142 8.84 -1.11 16.08
CA GLY A 142 7.97 -2.29 15.97
C GLY A 142 6.80 -2.26 16.94
N ILE A 143 6.49 -1.11 17.54
CA ILE A 143 5.37 -0.94 18.46
C ILE A 143 4.10 -0.69 17.65
N MET A 144 3.06 -1.50 17.91
CA MET A 144 1.74 -1.33 17.34
C MET A 144 0.77 -0.88 18.44
N THR A 145 0.06 0.23 18.25
CA THR A 145 -0.94 0.71 19.21
C THR A 145 -2.36 0.60 18.65
N PRO A 146 -3.37 0.32 19.49
CA PRO A 146 -4.76 0.33 19.05
C PRO A 146 -5.17 1.73 18.59
N LYS A 147 -6.13 1.79 17.66
CA LYS A 147 -6.83 3.04 17.37
C LYS A 147 -7.94 3.19 18.40
N GLU A 148 -7.88 4.24 19.22
CA GLU A 148 -8.97 4.57 20.14
C GLU A 148 -10.28 4.76 19.38
N SER A 149 -11.36 4.23 19.91
CA SER A 149 -12.71 4.48 19.40
C SER A 149 -13.09 5.93 19.68
N LEU A 150 -13.47 6.66 18.62
CA LEU A 150 -14.25 7.89 18.76
C LEU A 150 -15.67 7.57 19.24
#